data_AF-A0A2Z6S0D6-F1
#
_entry.id   AF-A0A2Z6S0D6-F1
#
_cell.length_a   1.000
_cell.length_b   1.000
_cell.length_c   1.000
_cell.angle_alpha   90.00
_cell.angle_beta   90.00
_cell.angle_gamma   90.00
#
_symmetry.space_group_name_H-M   'P 1'
#
loop_
_entity.id
_entity.type
_entity.pdbx_description
1 polymer ?
#
loop_
_entity_poly.entity_id
_entity_poly.type
_entity_poly.pdbx_seq_one_letter_code
_entity_poly.pdbx_strand_id
1 'polypeptide(L)'
;MGTSGLTIVRKRKTKRNKEISVLGGPSESQYFYEYHVCIYQRYDGYVEGCGLGTSLVNFLCNFKDDLKNNPSAYLDTGLLAAKLIKDFMISEHDARIIPFMSLEKLFTIPPDFTYIITTTPNSEFDNSIMLSMLSGKETILTARPEKFLGKYEYYCKQMKENKKSFAEVDYGDDEVVNEGYFLEDQLFTKFVKEIPFTFTVNGITATINTA
;
A
#
# COMPACT_ATOMS: atom_id res chain seq x y z
N MET A 1 -19.97 -9.52 -7.71
CA MET A 1 -18.51 -9.83 -7.82
C MET A 1 -17.82 -8.59 -7.31
N GLY A 2 -17.37 -8.64 -6.07
CA GLY A 2 -16.79 -7.48 -5.41
C GLY A 2 -15.38 -7.16 -5.89
N THR A 3 -15.02 -5.89 -5.80
CA THR A 3 -13.64 -5.40 -5.91
C THR A 3 -12.82 -5.97 -4.77
N SER A 4 -11.63 -6.45 -5.11
CA SER A 4 -10.66 -7.02 -4.19
C SER A 4 -9.59 -6.00 -3.81
N GLY A 5 -9.32 -5.90 -2.51
CA GLY A 5 -8.29 -5.07 -1.92
C GLY A 5 -7.26 -5.90 -1.17
N LEU A 6 -6.01 -5.47 -1.20
CA LEU A 6 -4.96 -5.96 -0.32
C LEU A 6 -4.33 -4.78 0.41
N THR A 7 -4.37 -4.77 1.73
CA THR A 7 -3.65 -3.81 2.56
C THR A 7 -2.41 -4.46 3.14
N ILE A 8 -1.25 -3.85 2.93
CA ILE A 8 0.04 -4.27 3.50
C ILE A 8 0.53 -3.18 4.43
N VAL A 9 0.87 -3.53 5.67
CA VAL A 9 1.61 -2.64 6.57
C VAL A 9 3.06 -3.09 6.62
N ARG A 10 3.97 -2.17 6.29
CA ARG A 10 5.41 -2.42 6.34
C ARG A 10 6.16 -1.26 6.99
N LYS A 11 7.25 -1.59 7.65
CA LYS A 11 8.24 -0.66 8.18
C LYS A 11 9.44 -0.62 7.26
N ARG A 12 9.86 0.57 6.84
CA ARG A 12 11.09 0.76 6.05
C ARG A 12 12.27 1.03 6.97
N LYS A 13 13.41 0.39 6.69
CA LYS A 13 14.69 0.56 7.39
C LYS A 13 15.79 0.68 6.34
N THR A 14 16.75 1.58 6.51
CA THR A 14 17.89 1.68 5.59
C THR A 14 18.64 0.34 5.54
N LYS A 15 18.93 -0.18 4.34
CA LYS A 15 19.71 -1.43 4.22
C LYS A 15 21.10 -1.23 4.83
N ARG A 16 21.51 -2.15 5.68
CA ARG A 16 22.91 -2.32 6.08
C ARG A 16 23.37 -3.64 5.46
N ASN A 17 24.19 -3.61 4.41
CA ASN A 17 24.61 -4.76 3.57
C ASN A 17 23.52 -5.27 2.58
N LYS A 18 23.74 -6.42 1.92
CA LYS A 18 22.85 -7.08 0.93
C LYS A 18 21.56 -7.65 1.54
N GLU A 19 21.04 -7.05 2.59
CA GLU A 19 19.79 -7.50 3.23
C GLU A 19 18.62 -7.26 2.28
N ILE A 20 17.93 -8.35 1.94
CA ILE A 20 16.68 -8.33 1.18
C ILE A 20 15.55 -8.56 2.18
N SER A 21 14.38 -7.98 1.93
CA SER A 21 13.18 -8.28 2.74
C SER A 21 12.99 -9.79 2.87
N VAL A 22 12.58 -10.24 4.06
CA VAL A 22 12.31 -11.66 4.34
C VAL A 22 11.22 -12.22 3.41
N LEU A 23 10.28 -11.37 2.96
CA LEU A 23 9.22 -11.77 2.03
C LEU A 23 9.63 -11.62 0.56
N GLY A 24 10.90 -11.25 0.29
CA GLY A 24 11.38 -10.86 -1.04
C GLY A 24 11.10 -9.39 -1.35
N GLY A 25 11.42 -8.97 -2.58
CA GLY A 25 11.22 -7.61 -3.06
C GLY A 25 12.32 -7.16 -4.03
N PRO A 26 12.24 -5.91 -4.53
CA PRO A 26 13.20 -5.38 -5.48
C PRO A 26 14.62 -5.36 -4.91
N SER A 27 15.56 -5.94 -5.65
CA SER A 27 16.97 -6.04 -5.25
C SER A 27 17.62 -4.66 -5.15
N GLU A 28 17.20 -3.75 -6.02
CA GLU A 28 17.66 -2.38 -6.22
C GLU A 28 17.17 -1.41 -5.13
N SER A 29 16.23 -1.85 -4.28
CA SER A 29 15.73 -1.04 -3.17
C SER A 29 16.87 -0.60 -2.26
N GLN A 30 16.82 0.64 -1.79
CA GLN A 30 17.76 1.16 -0.79
C GLN A 30 17.39 0.73 0.63
N TYR A 31 16.19 0.17 0.82
CA TYR A 31 15.59 -0.12 2.12
C TYR A 31 15.26 -1.60 2.30
N PHE A 32 15.47 -2.08 3.52
CA PHE A 32 14.91 -3.32 4.00
C PHE A 32 13.49 -3.05 4.51
N TYR A 33 12.54 -3.87 4.08
CA TYR A 33 11.14 -3.78 4.52
C TYR A 33 10.80 -4.91 5.49
N GLU A 34 10.30 -4.54 6.65
CA GLU A 34 9.73 -5.46 7.64
C GLU A 34 8.21 -5.40 7.56
N TYR A 35 7.56 -6.52 7.25
CA TYR A 35 6.12 -6.58 7.03
C TYR A 35 5.41 -6.98 8.32
N HIS A 36 4.35 -6.25 8.70
CA HIS A 36 3.63 -6.42 9.97
C HIS A 36 2.23 -7.02 9.83
N VAL A 37 1.49 -6.67 8.77
CA VAL A 37 0.25 -7.39 8.41
C VAL A 37 -0.03 -7.36 6.91
N CYS A 38 -0.66 -8.42 6.40
CA CYS A 38 -1.36 -8.47 5.12
C CYS A 38 -2.85 -8.73 5.37
N ILE A 39 -3.72 -7.84 4.89
CA ILE A 39 -5.17 -7.95 5.02
C ILE A 39 -5.76 -7.94 3.62
N TYR A 40 -6.52 -8.98 3.28
CA TYR A 40 -7.27 -9.02 2.03
C TYR A 40 -8.73 -8.70 2.32
N GLN A 41 -9.34 -7.90 1.45
CA GLN A 41 -10.73 -7.51 1.56
C GLN A 41 -11.46 -7.78 0.25
N ARG A 42 -12.71 -8.24 0.33
CA ARG A 42 -13.68 -8.21 -0.77
C ARG A 42 -14.83 -7.30 -0.41
N TYR A 43 -15.22 -6.43 -1.34
CA TYR A 43 -16.35 -5.53 -1.16
C TYR A 43 -17.05 -5.27 -2.49
N ASP A 44 -18.36 -5.07 -2.48
CA ASP A 44 -19.14 -4.83 -3.70
C ASP A 44 -19.00 -3.38 -4.19
N GLY A 45 -17.86 -3.09 -4.83
CA GLY A 45 -17.63 -1.88 -5.65
C GLY A 45 -16.98 -0.69 -4.95
N TYR A 46 -16.34 0.17 -5.75
CA TYR A 46 -15.84 1.49 -5.33
C TYR A 46 -17.03 2.39 -4.97
N VAL A 47 -17.14 2.80 -3.71
CA VAL A 47 -18.07 3.85 -3.27
C VAL A 47 -17.26 5.10 -2.97
N GLU A 48 -17.43 6.13 -3.79
CA GLU A 48 -16.89 7.47 -3.53
C GLU A 48 -17.38 7.92 -2.14
N GLY A 49 -16.45 8.23 -1.24
CA GLY A 49 -16.74 8.60 0.17
C GLY A 49 -16.83 7.45 1.18
N CYS A 50 -16.95 6.18 0.74
CA CYS A 50 -17.07 5.00 1.63
C CYS A 50 -16.13 3.83 1.26
N GLY A 51 -15.18 4.04 0.35
CA GLY A 51 -14.26 3.00 -0.13
C GLY A 51 -13.11 2.69 0.83
N LEU A 52 -12.44 1.56 0.60
CA LEU A 52 -11.27 1.11 1.38
C LEU A 52 -10.20 2.20 1.55
N GLY A 53 -9.89 2.95 0.48
CA GLY A 53 -8.93 4.07 0.55
C GLY A 53 -9.34 5.18 1.51
N THR A 54 -10.62 5.59 1.51
CA THR A 54 -11.16 6.58 2.45
C THR A 54 -11.13 6.08 3.89
N SER A 55 -11.51 4.82 4.11
CA SER A 55 -11.43 4.18 5.42
C SER A 55 -9.99 4.17 5.96
N LEU A 56 -9.02 3.81 5.11
CA LEU A 56 -7.60 3.82 5.47
C LEU A 56 -7.09 5.23 5.78
N VAL A 57 -7.47 6.24 4.99
CA VAL A 57 -7.07 7.63 5.26
C VAL A 57 -7.61 8.09 6.60
N ASN A 58 -8.91 7.89 6.86
CA ASN A 58 -9.54 8.28 8.13
C ASN A 58 -8.87 7.57 9.31
N PHE A 59 -8.62 6.27 9.19
CA PHE A 59 -7.91 5.49 10.20
C PHE A 59 -6.52 6.08 10.48
N LEU A 60 -5.72 6.33 9.44
CA LEU A 60 -4.35 6.82 9.59
C LEU A 60 -4.29 8.24 10.14
N CYS A 61 -5.21 9.13 9.74
CA CYS A 61 -5.31 10.47 10.29
C CYS A 61 -5.68 10.42 11.78
N ASN A 62 -6.71 9.65 12.16
CA ASN A 62 -7.09 9.47 13.56
C ASN A 62 -5.95 8.86 14.39
N PHE A 63 -5.23 7.89 13.83
CA PHE A 63 -4.07 7.29 14.50
C PHE A 63 -2.95 8.31 14.70
N LYS A 64 -2.69 9.18 13.72
CA LYS A 64 -1.71 10.28 13.86
C LYS A 64 -2.15 11.27 14.95
N ASP A 65 -3.41 11.63 14.99
CA ASP A 65 -3.95 12.56 15.99
C ASP A 65 -3.91 11.96 17.41
N ASP A 66 -4.26 10.68 17.59
CA ASP A 66 -4.11 9.95 18.85
C ASP A 66 -2.69 10.02 19.40
N LEU A 67 -1.69 9.85 18.52
CA LEU A 67 -0.29 9.89 18.89
C LEU A 67 0.19 11.32 19.19
N LYS A 68 -0.23 12.33 18.42
CA LYS A 68 0.07 13.75 18.71
C LYS A 68 -0.45 14.18 20.08
N ASN A 69 -1.65 13.73 20.42
CA ASN A 69 -2.31 14.09 21.67
C ASN A 69 -1.77 13.31 22.88
N ASN A 70 -0.86 12.35 22.67
CA ASN A 70 -0.20 11.62 23.73
C ASN A 70 1.34 11.77 23.62
N PRO A 71 1.95 12.73 24.32
CA PRO A 71 3.39 13.03 24.21
C PRO A 71 4.33 11.86 24.57
N SER A 72 3.82 10.85 25.27
CA SER A 72 4.57 9.64 25.62
C SER A 72 4.49 8.55 24.55
N ALA A 73 3.59 8.70 23.58
CA ALA A 73 3.38 7.72 22.53
C ALA A 73 4.38 7.95 21.39
N TYR A 74 5.00 6.86 20.94
CA TYR A 74 5.86 6.84 19.78
C TYR A 74 5.20 6.02 18.67
N LEU A 75 5.63 6.23 17.43
CA LEU A 75 5.17 5.40 16.32
C LEU A 75 5.68 3.95 16.48
N ASP A 76 4.77 3.07 16.87
CA ASP A 76 4.98 1.62 16.84
C ASP A 76 4.19 1.01 15.67
N THR A 77 4.90 0.37 14.74
CA THR A 77 4.29 -0.23 13.55
C THR A 77 3.48 -1.49 13.87
N GLY A 78 3.85 -2.23 14.92
CA GLY A 78 3.08 -3.37 15.42
C GLY A 78 1.76 -2.90 16.04
N LEU A 79 1.78 -1.82 16.81
CA LEU A 79 0.57 -1.20 17.37
C LEU A 79 -0.35 -0.68 16.25
N LEU A 80 0.22 0.01 15.25
CA LEU A 80 -0.52 0.44 14.06
C LEU A 80 -1.21 -0.75 13.38
N ALA A 81 -0.46 -1.83 13.12
CA ALA A 81 -1.00 -3.04 12.50
C ALA A 81 -2.10 -3.70 13.35
N ALA A 82 -1.91 -3.79 14.67
CA ALA A 82 -2.89 -4.36 15.58
C ALA A 82 -4.19 -3.56 15.64
N LYS A 83 -4.11 -2.22 15.71
CA LYS A 83 -5.28 -1.34 15.65
C LYS A 83 -5.99 -1.47 14.29
N LEU A 84 -5.24 -1.50 13.20
CA LEU A 84 -5.79 -1.66 11.86
C LEU A 84 -6.55 -2.98 11.70
N ILE A 85 -5.97 -4.10 12.17
CA ILE A 85 -6.63 -5.40 12.19
C ILE A 85 -7.95 -5.33 12.95
N LYS A 86 -7.93 -4.75 14.16
CA LYS A 86 -9.13 -4.63 14.99
C LYS A 86 -10.23 -3.87 14.26
N ASP A 87 -9.91 -2.73 13.63
CA ASP A 87 -10.89 -1.92 12.92
C ASP A 87 -11.45 -2.66 11.70
N PHE A 88 -10.61 -3.37 10.93
CA PHE A 88 -11.09 -4.19 9.81
C PHE A 88 -11.98 -5.35 10.25
N MET A 89 -11.66 -6.02 11.36
CA MET A 89 -12.45 -7.15 11.85
C MET A 89 -13.83 -6.75 12.40
N ILE A 90 -14.01 -5.47 12.73
CA ILE A 90 -15.29 -4.92 13.21
C ILE A 90 -16.06 -4.23 12.06
N SER A 91 -15.40 -3.96 10.94
CA SER A 91 -16.01 -3.33 9.77
C SER A 91 -16.97 -4.27 9.02
N GLU A 92 -17.84 -3.69 8.19
CA GLU A 92 -18.76 -4.44 7.33
C GLU A 92 -18.08 -5.12 6.12
N HIS A 93 -16.77 -4.90 5.92
CA HIS A 93 -16.02 -5.51 4.83
C HIS A 93 -15.73 -6.99 5.11
N ASP A 94 -15.85 -7.87 4.11
CA ASP A 94 -15.33 -9.25 4.20
C ASP A 94 -13.80 -9.20 4.15
N ALA A 95 -13.20 -8.97 5.32
CA ALA A 95 -11.78 -8.83 5.53
C ALA A 95 -11.19 -10.12 6.12
N ARG A 96 -10.03 -10.52 5.61
CA ARG A 96 -9.30 -11.70 6.06
C ARG A 96 -7.84 -11.35 6.25
N ILE A 97 -7.29 -11.71 7.40
CA ILE A 97 -5.84 -11.67 7.61
C ILE A 97 -5.24 -12.81 6.79
N ILE A 98 -4.30 -12.48 5.92
CA ILE A 98 -3.56 -13.49 5.15
C ILE A 98 -2.23 -13.76 5.87
N PRO A 99 -1.85 -15.02 6.08
CA PRO A 99 -0.52 -15.36 6.58
C PRO A 99 0.57 -14.80 5.68
N PHE A 100 1.69 -14.38 6.29
CA PHE A 100 2.83 -13.96 5.51
C PHE A 100 3.39 -15.09 4.65
N MET A 101 3.55 -14.80 3.37
CA MET A 101 4.21 -15.63 2.37
C MET A 101 5.09 -14.74 1.50
N SER A 102 5.90 -15.34 0.61
CA SER A 102 6.68 -14.57 -0.34
C SER A 102 5.77 -13.63 -1.14
N LEU A 103 6.26 -12.43 -1.46
CA LEU A 103 5.51 -11.47 -2.27
C LEU A 103 5.11 -12.09 -3.62
N GLU A 104 5.98 -12.89 -4.22
CA GLU A 104 5.68 -13.68 -5.43
C GLU A 104 4.38 -14.51 -5.29
N LYS A 105 4.19 -15.18 -4.15
CA LYS A 105 3.00 -15.98 -3.90
C LYS A 105 1.78 -15.11 -3.61
N LEU A 106 1.99 -14.03 -2.86
CA LEU A 106 0.91 -13.10 -2.50
C LEU A 106 0.30 -12.42 -3.75
N PHE A 107 1.12 -12.16 -4.77
CA PHE A 107 0.71 -11.48 -6.01
C PHE A 107 0.50 -12.42 -7.20
N THR A 108 0.51 -13.74 -6.99
CA THR A 108 0.18 -14.71 -8.04
C THR A 108 -1.24 -14.52 -8.59
N ILE A 109 -2.17 -14.08 -7.72
CA ILE A 109 -3.52 -13.61 -8.08
C ILE A 109 -3.61 -12.17 -7.55
N PRO A 110 -3.33 -11.14 -8.37
CA PRO A 110 -3.28 -9.77 -7.89
C PRO A 110 -4.69 -9.30 -7.48
N PRO A 111 -4.79 -8.49 -6.42
CA PRO A 111 -6.03 -7.77 -6.12
C PRO A 111 -6.25 -6.66 -7.16
N ASP A 112 -7.48 -6.14 -7.24
CA ASP A 112 -7.78 -4.97 -8.07
C ASP A 112 -7.02 -3.73 -7.57
N PHE A 113 -6.93 -3.61 -6.24
CA PHE A 113 -6.18 -2.55 -5.57
C PHE A 113 -5.26 -3.12 -4.48
N THR A 114 -4.04 -2.60 -4.42
CA THR A 114 -3.13 -2.81 -3.30
C THR A 114 -2.85 -1.50 -2.59
N TYR A 115 -3.11 -1.45 -1.29
CA TYR A 115 -2.75 -0.35 -0.41
C TYR A 115 -1.52 -0.73 0.41
N ILE A 116 -0.52 0.14 0.44
CA ILE A 116 0.70 -0.07 1.21
C ILE A 116 0.85 1.07 2.20
N ILE A 117 0.81 0.73 3.48
CA ILE A 117 1.11 1.65 4.57
C ILE A 117 2.59 1.45 4.91
N THR A 118 3.40 2.47 4.64
CA THR A 118 4.83 2.45 4.93
C THR A 118 5.13 3.34 6.13
N THR A 119 5.76 2.79 7.16
CA THR A 119 6.22 3.53 8.35
C THR A 119 7.74 3.69 8.38
N THR A 120 8.21 4.80 8.96
CA THR A 120 9.64 5.11 9.12
C THR A 120 9.95 5.39 10.59
N PRO A 121 10.84 4.63 11.24
CA PRO A 121 11.10 4.76 12.68
C PRO A 121 11.89 6.02 13.10
N ASN A 122 12.52 6.73 12.17
CA ASN A 122 13.50 7.78 12.46
C ASN A 122 13.20 9.14 11.79
N SER A 123 12.00 9.34 11.27
CA SER A 123 11.59 10.64 10.71
C SER A 123 10.83 11.45 11.76
N GLU A 124 10.67 12.75 11.52
CA GLU A 124 9.69 13.54 12.25
C GLU A 124 8.33 12.82 12.21
N PHE A 125 7.62 12.84 13.34
CA PHE A 125 6.42 12.05 13.55
C PHE A 125 5.39 12.26 12.42
N ASP A 126 5.21 13.49 11.96
CA ASP A 126 4.25 13.82 10.90
C ASP A 126 4.62 13.27 9.52
N ASN A 127 5.89 12.94 9.32
CA ASN A 127 6.46 12.49 8.04
C ASN A 127 6.73 10.97 8.06
N SER A 128 6.34 10.30 9.14
CA SER A 128 6.69 8.90 9.42
C SER A 128 5.74 7.85 8.86
N ILE A 129 4.61 8.26 8.27
CA ILE A 129 3.59 7.37 7.71
C ILE A 129 3.24 7.83 6.30
N MET A 130 3.37 6.92 5.34
CA MET A 130 2.97 7.10 3.95
C MET A 130 1.90 6.07 3.57
N LEU A 131 0.95 6.50 2.75
CA LEU A 131 -0.04 5.63 2.14
C LEU A 131 0.18 5.62 0.62
N SER A 132 0.34 4.41 0.10
CA SER A 132 0.48 4.15 -1.33
C SER A 132 -0.70 3.31 -1.81
N MET A 133 -1.21 3.57 -3.00
CA MET A 133 -2.20 2.75 -3.68
C MET A 133 -1.69 2.38 -5.06
N LEU A 134 -1.75 1.09 -5.35
CA LEU A 134 -1.53 0.52 -6.66
C LEU A 134 -2.88 0.07 -7.21
N SER A 135 -3.24 0.58 -8.39
CA SER A 135 -4.40 0.10 -9.15
C SER A 135 -3.91 -0.79 -10.28
N GLY A 136 -4.24 -2.07 -10.20
CA GLY A 136 -3.63 -3.09 -11.04
C GLY A 136 -2.11 -3.05 -11.00
N LYS A 137 -1.47 -3.18 -12.17
CA LYS A 137 -0.01 -3.08 -12.32
C LYS A 137 0.45 -1.67 -12.74
N GLU A 138 -0.41 -0.72 -13.07
CA GLU A 138 0.00 0.45 -13.87
C GLU A 138 0.06 1.76 -13.13
N THR A 139 -0.91 2.04 -12.27
CA THR A 139 -1.04 3.35 -11.62
C THR A 139 -0.65 3.25 -10.17
N ILE A 140 0.28 4.11 -9.76
CA ILE A 140 0.73 4.22 -8.39
C ILE A 140 0.53 5.64 -7.87
N LEU A 141 -0.04 5.72 -6.67
CA LEU A 141 -0.30 6.95 -5.96
C LEU A 141 0.30 6.83 -4.56
N THR A 142 1.33 7.61 -4.25
CA THR A 142 1.90 7.69 -2.91
C THR A 142 1.74 9.11 -2.37
N ALA A 143 1.24 9.22 -1.13
CA ALA A 143 1.06 10.48 -0.42
C ALA A 143 1.00 10.26 1.11
N ARG A 144 1.14 11.35 1.86
CA ARG A 144 0.76 11.33 3.27
C ARG A 144 -0.76 11.14 3.41
N PRO A 145 -1.25 10.49 4.48
CA PRO A 145 -2.67 10.22 4.67
C PRO A 145 -3.57 11.45 4.46
N GLU A 146 -3.22 12.57 5.09
CA GLU A 146 -3.98 13.82 5.05
C GLU A 146 -4.11 14.45 3.66
N LYS A 147 -3.17 14.16 2.74
CA LYS A 147 -3.17 14.66 1.36
C LYS A 147 -3.67 13.63 0.36
N PHE A 148 -3.85 12.38 0.79
CA PHE A 148 -4.07 11.25 -0.11
C PHE A 148 -5.37 11.37 -0.92
N LEU A 149 -6.51 11.68 -0.27
CA LEU A 149 -7.80 11.76 -0.96
C LEU A 149 -7.85 12.90 -1.98
N GLY A 150 -7.38 14.09 -1.61
CA GLY A 150 -7.33 15.22 -2.55
C GLY A 150 -6.45 14.91 -3.78
N LYS A 151 -5.33 14.19 -3.57
CA LYS A 151 -4.47 13.74 -4.67
C LYS A 151 -5.16 12.68 -5.54
N TYR A 152 -5.84 11.71 -4.92
CA TYR A 152 -6.61 10.69 -5.61
C TYR A 152 -7.72 11.29 -6.49
N GLU A 153 -8.53 12.21 -5.95
CA GLU A 153 -9.60 12.91 -6.67
C GLU A 153 -9.05 13.71 -7.84
N TYR A 154 -7.95 14.44 -7.63
CA TYR A 154 -7.27 15.17 -8.70
C TYR A 154 -6.90 14.25 -9.86
N TYR A 155 -6.26 13.10 -9.60
CA TYR A 155 -5.86 12.18 -10.66
C TYR A 155 -7.06 11.50 -11.32
N CYS A 156 -8.09 11.11 -10.55
CA CYS A 156 -9.32 10.56 -11.12
C CYS A 156 -9.94 11.53 -12.13
N LYS A 157 -9.96 12.82 -11.80
CA LYS A 157 -10.43 13.88 -12.71
C LYS A 157 -9.54 13.98 -13.95
N GLN A 158 -8.22 14.01 -13.80
CA GLN A 158 -7.30 14.09 -14.94
C GLN A 158 -7.39 12.89 -15.88
N MET A 159 -7.58 11.68 -15.37
CA MET A 159 -7.73 10.47 -16.19
C MET A 159 -9.05 10.46 -16.95
N LYS A 160 -10.16 10.79 -16.27
CA LYS A 160 -11.51 10.81 -16.88
C LYS A 160 -11.69 11.94 -17.88
N GLU A 161 -11.23 13.15 -17.56
CA GLU A 161 -11.49 14.34 -18.36
C GLU A 161 -10.40 14.60 -19.42
N ASN A 162 -9.13 14.32 -19.09
CA ASN A 162 -7.99 14.76 -19.91
C ASN A 162 -7.25 13.61 -20.61
N LYS A 163 -7.69 12.35 -20.48
CA LYS A 163 -7.09 11.14 -21.09
C LYS A 163 -5.57 11.02 -20.91
N LYS A 164 -5.02 11.59 -19.84
CA LYS A 164 -3.59 11.52 -19.54
C LYS A 164 -3.29 10.22 -18.80
N SER A 165 -2.34 9.43 -19.31
CA SER A 165 -1.71 8.34 -18.57
C SER A 165 -0.52 8.90 -17.79
N PHE A 166 -0.55 8.80 -16.47
CA PHE A 166 0.55 9.28 -15.63
C PHE A 166 1.36 8.09 -15.13
N ALA A 167 2.60 7.97 -15.60
CA ALA A 167 3.64 7.26 -14.87
C ALA A 167 4.35 8.34 -14.04
N GLU A 168 3.75 8.68 -12.88
CA GLU A 168 4.28 9.64 -11.90
C GLU A 168 4.65 11.05 -12.40
N VAL A 169 4.06 12.13 -11.85
CA VAL A 169 4.78 13.40 -11.62
C VAL A 169 4.13 14.20 -10.48
N ASP A 170 4.98 14.59 -9.54
CA ASP A 170 5.03 15.68 -8.53
C ASP A 170 3.81 16.62 -8.31
N TYR A 171 3.46 16.83 -7.03
CA TYR A 171 2.56 17.90 -6.58
C TYR A 171 2.90 18.38 -5.15
N GLY A 172 3.95 19.20 -4.99
CA GLY A 172 4.11 20.12 -3.85
C GLY A 172 4.30 19.45 -2.48
N ASP A 173 4.89 18.27 -2.46
CA ASP A 173 5.23 17.49 -1.27
C ASP A 173 6.68 17.02 -1.45
N ASP A 174 7.60 17.98 -1.53
CA ASP A 174 9.04 17.80 -1.86
C ASP A 174 9.67 16.61 -1.10
N GLU A 175 9.19 16.32 0.10
CA GLU A 175 9.66 15.22 0.95
C GLU A 175 9.37 13.82 0.41
N VAL A 176 8.29 13.58 -0.33
CA VAL A 176 7.97 12.21 -0.83
C VAL A 176 9.00 11.75 -1.87
N VAL A 177 9.51 12.69 -2.66
CA VAL A 177 10.58 12.47 -3.66
C VAL A 177 11.94 12.53 -2.99
N ASN A 178 12.18 13.53 -2.11
CA ASN A 178 13.47 13.69 -1.43
C ASN A 178 13.81 12.53 -0.48
N GLU A 179 12.79 11.89 0.12
CA GLU A 179 12.97 10.71 0.97
C GLU A 179 12.79 9.37 0.23
N GLY A 180 12.61 9.40 -1.10
CA GLY A 180 12.63 8.23 -1.97
C GLY A 180 11.44 7.27 -1.84
N TYR A 181 10.34 7.63 -1.16
CA TYR A 181 9.20 6.71 -0.98
C TYR A 181 8.59 6.29 -2.31
N PHE A 182 8.39 7.24 -3.22
CA PHE A 182 7.77 6.94 -4.51
C PHE A 182 8.67 6.05 -5.38
N LEU A 183 9.96 6.36 -5.47
CA LEU A 183 10.94 5.54 -6.20
C LEU A 183 10.94 4.09 -5.71
N GLU A 184 10.86 3.90 -4.40
CA GLU A 184 10.78 2.57 -3.81
C GLU A 184 9.46 1.85 -4.14
N ASP A 185 8.35 2.58 -4.19
CA ASP A 185 7.06 2.01 -4.57
C ASP A 185 6.99 1.70 -6.09
N GLN A 186 7.72 2.45 -6.94
CA GLN A 186 7.93 2.10 -8.34
C GLN A 186 8.74 0.82 -8.50
N LEU A 187 9.84 0.68 -7.74
CA LEU A 187 10.63 -0.54 -7.71
C LEU A 187 9.78 -1.73 -7.26
N PHE A 188 8.97 -1.56 -6.22
CA PHE A 188 8.02 -2.58 -5.78
C PHE A 188 7.01 -2.93 -6.86
N THR A 189 6.45 -1.92 -7.55
CA THR A 189 5.49 -2.13 -8.65
C THR A 189 6.14 -2.88 -9.80
N LYS A 190 7.38 -2.55 -10.17
CA LYS A 190 8.14 -3.25 -11.21
C LYS A 190 8.40 -4.71 -10.82
N PHE A 191 8.83 -4.95 -9.58
CA PHE A 191 8.98 -6.29 -9.05
C PHE A 191 7.67 -7.09 -9.12
N VAL A 192 6.54 -6.49 -8.72
CA VAL A 192 5.22 -7.14 -8.82
C VAL A 192 4.79 -7.39 -10.27
N LYS A 193 5.18 -6.51 -11.20
CA LYS A 193 4.94 -6.69 -12.64
C LYS A 193 5.59 -7.95 -13.19
N GLU A 194 6.78 -8.29 -12.72
CA GLU A 194 7.55 -9.44 -13.18
C GLU A 194 6.99 -10.78 -12.65
N ILE A 195 6.11 -10.76 -11.65
CA ILE A 195 5.47 -11.98 -11.11
C ILE A 195 4.44 -12.51 -12.12
N PRO A 196 4.59 -13.77 -12.59
CA PRO A 196 3.63 -14.42 -13.47
C PRO A 196 2.26 -14.57 -12.81
N PHE A 197 1.22 -14.31 -13.59
CA PHE A 197 -0.14 -14.53 -13.14
C PHE A 197 -0.52 -15.98 -13.28
N THR A 198 -1.14 -16.54 -12.24
CA THR A 198 -1.68 -17.89 -12.33
C THR A 198 -3.16 -17.87 -12.02
N PHE A 199 -3.96 -18.40 -12.93
CA PHE A 199 -5.39 -18.59 -12.69
C PHE A 199 -5.78 -20.02 -13.05
N THR A 200 -6.77 -20.54 -12.33
CA THR A 200 -7.28 -21.90 -12.55
C THR A 200 -8.69 -21.80 -13.11
N VAL A 201 -8.91 -22.40 -14.28
CA VAL A 201 -10.23 -22.52 -14.91
C VAL A 201 -10.56 -24.00 -15.03
N ASN A 202 -11.65 -24.44 -14.40
CA ASN A 202 -12.12 -25.84 -14.46
C ASN A 202 -11.04 -26.88 -14.08
N GLY A 203 -10.21 -26.57 -13.09
CA GLY A 203 -9.10 -27.45 -12.65
C GLY A 203 -7.85 -27.39 -13.52
N ILE A 204 -7.85 -26.61 -14.61
CA ILE A 204 -6.67 -26.35 -15.45
C ILE A 204 -6.03 -25.05 -14.98
N THR A 205 -4.79 -25.15 -14.50
CA THR A 205 -3.98 -24.00 -14.11
C THR A 205 -3.24 -23.44 -15.32
N ALA A 206 -3.47 -22.17 -15.65
CA ALA A 206 -2.74 -21.44 -16.67
C ALA A 206 -1.86 -20.38 -16.01
N THR A 207 -0.59 -20.33 -16.42
CA THR A 207 0.36 -19.29 -16.00
C THR A 207 0.65 -18.37 -17.17
N ILE A 208 0.38 -17.08 -17.00
CA ILE A 208 0.75 -16.04 -17.97
C ILE A 208 2.01 -15.36 -17.43
N ASN A 209 3.12 -15.55 -18.13
CA ASN A 209 4.32 -14.78 -17.89
C ASN A 209 4.10 -13.36 -18.39
N THR A 210 4.28 -12.38 -17.52
CA THR A 210 4.28 -10.97 -17.88
C THR A 210 5.67 -10.60 -18.38
N ALA A 211 5.73 -10.12 -19.63
CA ALA A 211 6.96 -9.70 -20.31
C ALA A 211 7.51 -8.37 -19.77
#